data_AF-A0A926X5J6-F1
#
_entry.id   AF-A0A926X5J6-F1
#
_cell.length_a   1.000
_cell.length_b   1.000
_cell.length_c   1.000
_cell.angle_alpha   90.00
_cell.angle_beta   90.00
_cell.angle_gamma   90.00
#
_symmetry.space_group_name_H-M   'P 1'
#
loop_
_entity.id
_entity.type
_entity.pdbx_description
1 polymer ?
#
loop_
_entity_poly.entity_id
_entity_poly.type
_entity_poly.pdbx_seq_one_letter_code
_entity_poly.pdbx_strand_id
1 'polypeptide(L)'
;MQKFGLCLISLSCLGLTQLCAPAIASRHQPTPTAEPASEASESVQRLAEMFSVEIQSTLNACWNQGKVDLAAGAAQSGAVTCGNGTTDNTVTYSDYVNTVSDILAASGLVGFRTVIASNPRINPQMISTFLSDPQGTAILRQTVQTAITQSQLLPAEATQSNAILTEQVMERLVPSLQNPTVLDGLLGSEEQYTQVVSNFCTAPGMSVSEAKAIVPDLSSIQLYAICIHESGVTDEALQMMQ
;
A
#
# COMPACT_ATOMS: atom_id res chain seq x y z
N MET A 1 -9.56 -6.34 -22.35
CA MET A 1 -9.74 -5.67 -21.04
C MET A 1 -9.23 -6.65 -19.98
N GLN A 2 -7.98 -6.49 -19.54
CA GLN A 2 -7.38 -7.32 -18.50
C GLN A 2 -7.97 -6.90 -17.15
N LYS A 3 -8.61 -7.83 -16.44
CA LYS A 3 -9.13 -7.60 -15.10
C LYS A 3 -7.94 -7.46 -14.14
N PHE A 4 -7.77 -6.27 -13.54
CA PHE A 4 -6.80 -6.04 -12.47
C PHE A 4 -7.14 -6.94 -11.28
N GLY A 5 -6.17 -7.72 -10.81
CA GLY A 5 -6.30 -8.58 -9.64
C GLY A 5 -5.65 -8.00 -8.38
N LEU A 6 -5.45 -6.67 -8.32
CA LEU A 6 -4.98 -6.02 -7.09
C LEU A 6 -6.14 -6.03 -6.08
N CYS A 7 -6.13 -6.98 -5.15
CA CYS A 7 -6.99 -6.92 -3.98
C CYS A 7 -6.26 -6.09 -2.92
N LEU A 8 -6.21 -4.76 -3.08
CA LEU A 8 -5.67 -3.87 -2.04
C LEU A 8 -6.64 -3.87 -0.87
N ILE A 9 -6.51 -4.84 0.03
CA ILE A 9 -7.15 -4.74 1.34
C ILE A 9 -6.41 -3.62 2.08
N SER A 10 -7.10 -2.52 2.27
CA SER A 10 -6.59 -1.35 2.96
C SER A 10 -6.07 -1.75 4.34
N LEU A 11 -4.80 -1.41 4.63
CA LEU A 11 -4.15 -1.67 5.92
C LEU A 11 -4.96 -1.16 7.14
N SER A 12 -5.85 -0.20 6.91
CA SER A 12 -6.82 0.29 7.89
C SER A 12 -7.74 -0.79 8.46
N CYS A 13 -8.11 -1.82 7.68
CA CYS A 13 -9.04 -2.87 8.13
C CYS A 13 -8.43 -3.83 9.17
N LEU A 14 -7.09 -3.95 9.23
CA LEU A 14 -6.41 -4.96 10.05
C LEU A 14 -5.75 -4.38 11.31
N GLY A 15 -5.31 -3.12 11.30
CA GLY A 15 -4.51 -2.55 12.40
C GLY A 15 -5.31 -1.99 13.60
N LEU A 16 -6.61 -1.75 13.44
CA LEU A 16 -7.35 -0.88 14.39
C LEU A 16 -8.18 -1.59 15.45
N THR A 17 -8.45 -2.88 15.29
CA THR A 17 -9.06 -3.67 16.36
C THR A 17 -8.15 -3.77 17.60
N GLN A 18 -6.83 -3.59 17.44
CA GLN A 18 -5.88 -3.65 18.55
C GLN A 18 -5.60 -2.29 19.24
N LEU A 19 -5.77 -1.16 18.54
CA LEU A 19 -5.58 0.17 19.15
C LEU A 19 -6.71 0.58 20.11
N CYS A 20 -7.87 -0.06 20.02
CA CYS A 20 -9.04 0.25 20.86
C CYS A 20 -9.35 -0.80 21.95
N ALA A 21 -8.54 -1.85 22.09
CA ALA A 21 -8.78 -2.89 23.09
C ALA A 21 -8.09 -2.54 24.43
N PRO A 22 -8.81 -2.42 25.55
CA PRO A 22 -8.16 -2.51 26.86
C PRO A 22 -7.53 -3.90 26.98
N ALA A 23 -6.30 -3.97 27.50
CA ALA A 23 -5.56 -5.20 27.71
C ALA A 23 -6.39 -6.23 28.51
N ILE A 24 -7.05 -7.15 27.80
CA ILE A 24 -7.70 -8.32 28.39
C ILE A 24 -7.26 -9.54 27.59
N ALA A 25 -6.47 -10.35 28.27
CA ALA A 25 -6.10 -11.75 28.03
C ALA A 25 -6.56 -12.41 26.72
N SER A 26 -5.56 -12.93 26.01
CA SER A 26 -5.63 -13.90 24.90
C SER A 26 -6.83 -14.85 24.99
N ARG A 27 -7.76 -14.73 24.04
CA ARG A 27 -8.61 -15.84 23.60
C ARG A 27 -8.38 -16.07 22.12
N HIS A 28 -8.00 -17.30 21.78
CA HIS A 28 -8.02 -17.85 20.44
C HIS A 28 -9.33 -17.49 19.73
N GLN A 29 -9.25 -16.66 18.69
CA GLN A 29 -10.29 -16.59 17.67
C GLN A 29 -9.92 -17.52 16.52
N PRO A 30 -10.88 -18.28 15.97
CA PRO A 30 -10.66 -19.20 14.87
C PRO A 30 -10.29 -18.45 13.60
N THR A 31 -9.35 -19.03 12.84
CA THR A 31 -8.90 -18.59 11.52
C THR A 31 -10.11 -18.29 10.62
N PRO A 32 -10.23 -17.08 10.02
CA PRO A 32 -11.24 -16.84 9.01
C PRO A 32 -10.99 -17.78 7.84
N THR A 33 -12.00 -18.57 7.49
CA THR A 33 -11.98 -19.37 6.26
C THR A 33 -11.93 -18.40 5.09
N ALA A 34 -10.92 -18.54 4.24
CA ALA A 34 -10.72 -17.68 3.08
C ALA A 34 -11.94 -17.76 2.15
N GLU A 35 -12.75 -16.72 2.17
CA GLU A 35 -13.81 -16.49 1.19
C GLU A 35 -13.15 -16.24 -0.18
N PRO A 36 -13.71 -16.75 -1.29
CA PRO A 36 -13.14 -16.55 -2.62
C PRO A 36 -13.00 -15.05 -2.93
N ALA A 37 -11.91 -14.68 -3.62
CA ALA A 37 -11.61 -13.30 -3.96
C ALA A 37 -12.83 -12.58 -4.57
N SER A 38 -13.40 -11.65 -3.80
CA SER A 38 -14.39 -10.69 -4.29
C SER A 38 -13.84 -10.02 -5.54
N GLU A 39 -14.70 -9.79 -6.54
CA GLU A 39 -14.37 -8.89 -7.64
C GLU A 39 -13.86 -7.57 -7.04
N ALA A 40 -12.78 -7.03 -7.61
CA ALA A 40 -12.20 -5.77 -7.14
C ALA A 40 -13.29 -4.68 -7.14
N SER A 41 -13.38 -3.91 -6.06
CA SER A 41 -14.39 -2.85 -5.93
C SER A 41 -14.23 -1.78 -7.02
N GLU A 42 -15.28 -1.01 -7.27
CA GLU A 42 -15.26 0.04 -8.31
C GLU A 42 -14.13 1.05 -8.05
N SER A 43 -13.91 1.45 -6.79
CA SER A 43 -12.84 2.40 -6.45
C SER A 43 -11.44 1.81 -6.67
N VAL A 44 -11.25 0.50 -6.43
CA VAL A 44 -9.97 -0.17 -6.73
C VAL A 44 -9.73 -0.28 -8.23
N GLN A 45 -10.77 -0.55 -9.02
CA GLN A 45 -10.67 -0.53 -10.48
C GLN A 45 -10.34 0.87 -11.00
N ARG A 46 -11.03 1.88 -10.47
CA ARG A 46 -10.76 3.28 -10.79
C ARG A 46 -9.32 3.66 -10.47
N LEU A 47 -8.83 3.34 -9.27
CA LEU A 47 -7.44 3.58 -8.88
C LEU A 47 -6.44 2.96 -9.86
N ALA A 48 -6.68 1.71 -10.28
CA ALA A 48 -5.80 1.03 -11.22
C ALA A 48 -5.76 1.74 -12.60
N GLU A 49 -6.90 2.26 -13.06
CA GLU A 49 -7.01 3.02 -14.31
C GLU A 49 -6.33 4.40 -14.23
N MET A 50 -6.32 5.03 -13.05
CA MET A 50 -5.66 6.31 -12.82
C MET A 50 -4.15 6.25 -13.07
N PHE A 51 -3.51 5.12 -12.78
CA PHE A 51 -2.05 4.99 -12.91
C PHE A 51 -1.56 4.98 -14.36
N SER A 52 -0.30 5.39 -14.56
CA SER A 52 0.35 5.31 -15.87
C SER A 52 0.53 3.88 -16.36
N VAL A 53 0.70 3.72 -17.68
CA VAL A 53 0.98 2.41 -18.29
C VAL A 53 2.23 1.75 -17.69
N GLU A 54 3.23 2.54 -17.33
CA GLU A 54 4.45 2.06 -16.67
C GLU A 54 4.15 1.49 -15.28
N ILE A 55 3.43 2.22 -14.43
CA ILE A 55 3.05 1.76 -13.09
C ILE A 55 2.15 0.52 -13.21
N GLN A 56 1.18 0.54 -14.13
CA GLN A 56 0.33 -0.61 -14.41
C GLN A 56 1.14 -1.83 -14.86
N SER A 57 2.16 -1.64 -15.71
CA SER A 57 3.06 -2.72 -16.14
C SER A 57 3.84 -3.30 -14.95
N THR A 58 4.34 -2.44 -14.07
CA THR A 58 5.04 -2.84 -12.84
C THR A 58 4.13 -3.63 -11.91
N LEU A 59 2.91 -3.15 -11.65
CA LEU A 59 1.93 -3.84 -10.79
C LEU A 59 1.50 -5.20 -11.36
N ASN A 60 1.45 -5.33 -12.69
CA ASN A 60 1.08 -6.57 -13.37
C ASN A 60 2.28 -7.47 -13.70
N ALA A 61 3.48 -7.12 -13.25
CA ALA A 61 4.67 -7.94 -13.47
C ALA A 61 4.44 -9.36 -12.97
N CYS A 62 4.78 -10.35 -13.80
CA CYS A 62 4.63 -11.77 -13.49
C CYS A 62 3.21 -12.25 -13.14
N TRP A 63 2.15 -11.45 -13.35
CA TRP A 63 0.79 -11.81 -12.90
C TRP A 63 0.34 -13.18 -13.43
N ASN A 64 0.58 -13.44 -14.72
CA ASN A 64 0.25 -14.71 -15.38
C ASN A 64 1.37 -15.76 -15.28
N GLN A 65 2.46 -15.47 -14.56
CA GLN A 65 3.68 -16.27 -14.49
C GLN A 65 4.00 -16.70 -13.06
N GLY A 66 2.98 -16.79 -12.21
CA GLY A 66 3.12 -17.20 -10.81
C GLY A 66 3.49 -16.06 -9.86
N LYS A 67 3.32 -14.79 -10.27
CA LYS A 67 3.59 -13.54 -9.52
C LYS A 67 5.07 -13.31 -9.27
N VAL A 68 5.43 -12.15 -8.72
CA VAL A 68 6.84 -11.81 -8.50
C VAL A 68 7.40 -12.58 -7.30
N ASP A 69 8.54 -13.24 -7.50
CA ASP A 69 9.33 -13.85 -6.45
C ASP A 69 10.55 -12.98 -6.12
N LEU A 70 10.40 -12.14 -5.09
CA LEU A 70 11.44 -11.23 -4.64
C LEU A 70 12.63 -11.95 -4.01
N ALA A 71 12.45 -13.15 -3.46
CA ALA A 71 13.51 -13.93 -2.85
C ALA A 71 14.46 -14.50 -3.90
N ALA A 72 13.92 -14.94 -5.04
CA ALA A 72 14.72 -15.42 -6.18
C ALA A 72 15.58 -14.32 -6.83
N GLY A 73 15.26 -13.04 -6.59
CA GLY A 73 15.95 -11.87 -7.17
C GLY A 73 16.58 -10.92 -6.15
N ALA A 74 16.61 -11.27 -4.86
CA ALA A 74 16.93 -10.37 -3.73
C ALA A 74 18.35 -9.74 -3.72
N ALA A 75 19.17 -9.96 -4.76
CA ALA A 75 20.55 -9.51 -4.84
C ALA A 75 20.96 -8.85 -6.16
N GLN A 76 20.05 -8.57 -7.12
CA GLN A 76 20.48 -8.18 -8.48
C GLN A 76 19.80 -6.94 -9.03
N SER A 77 20.60 -6.07 -9.67
CA SER A 77 20.20 -4.90 -10.48
C SER A 77 19.49 -5.27 -11.79
N GLY A 78 18.79 -6.41 -11.81
CA GLY A 78 18.20 -7.02 -12.99
C GLY A 78 16.67 -6.99 -12.97
N ALA A 79 16.08 -7.69 -13.93
CA ALA A 79 14.63 -7.91 -14.01
C ALA A 79 14.10 -8.69 -12.80
N VAL A 80 12.82 -8.52 -12.49
CA VAL A 80 12.13 -9.38 -11.52
C VAL A 80 12.06 -10.83 -12.01
N THR A 81 12.23 -11.76 -11.08
CA THR A 81 11.98 -13.19 -11.31
C THR A 81 10.52 -13.51 -10.99
N CYS A 82 9.86 -14.23 -11.88
CA CYS A 82 8.50 -14.70 -11.67
C CYS A 82 8.49 -16.02 -10.88
N GLY A 83 7.38 -16.36 -10.21
CA GLY A 83 7.26 -17.57 -9.38
C GLY A 83 7.40 -18.89 -10.13
N ASN A 84 7.29 -18.87 -11.47
CA ASN A 84 7.63 -20.01 -12.33
C ASN A 84 9.13 -20.09 -12.70
N GLY A 85 9.97 -19.20 -12.19
CA GLY A 85 11.41 -19.13 -12.42
C GLY A 85 11.86 -18.33 -13.65
N THR A 86 10.93 -17.73 -14.41
CA THR A 86 11.29 -16.91 -15.59
C THR A 86 11.80 -15.52 -15.22
N THR A 87 12.70 -14.97 -16.03
CA THR A 87 13.33 -13.66 -15.83
C THR A 87 13.17 -12.72 -17.04
N ASP A 88 12.32 -13.08 -18.00
CA ASP A 88 12.13 -12.34 -19.27
C ASP A 88 11.22 -11.10 -19.10
N ASN A 89 11.15 -10.55 -17.89
CA ASN A 89 10.35 -9.37 -17.60
C ASN A 89 11.17 -8.09 -17.86
N THR A 90 10.51 -7.02 -18.31
CA THR A 90 11.18 -5.71 -18.51
C THR A 90 11.23 -4.89 -17.23
N VAL A 91 10.44 -5.25 -16.22
CA VAL A 91 10.37 -4.57 -14.93
C VAL A 91 11.56 -4.96 -14.09
N THR A 92 12.35 -3.98 -13.66
CA THR A 92 13.50 -4.23 -12.79
C THR A 92 13.05 -4.54 -11.35
N TYR A 93 13.89 -5.27 -10.62
CA TYR A 93 13.66 -5.55 -9.20
C TYR A 93 13.44 -4.25 -8.40
N SER A 94 14.27 -3.23 -8.62
CA SER A 94 14.16 -1.95 -7.94
C SER A 94 12.86 -1.23 -8.26
N ASP A 95 12.44 -1.20 -9.52
CA ASP A 95 11.22 -0.50 -9.93
C ASP A 95 10.00 -1.17 -9.31
N TYR A 96 9.97 -2.50 -9.31
CA TYR A 96 8.89 -3.26 -8.68
C TYR A 96 8.84 -3.00 -7.18
N VAL A 97 9.94 -3.20 -6.47
CA VAL A 97 10.00 -3.03 -5.02
C VAL A 97 9.63 -1.61 -4.63
N ASN A 98 10.21 -0.59 -5.27
CA ASN A 98 9.94 0.81 -4.95
C ASN A 98 8.49 1.18 -5.25
N THR A 99 7.96 0.82 -6.42
CA THR A 99 6.59 1.17 -6.81
C THR A 99 5.56 0.51 -5.90
N VAL A 100 5.68 -0.80 -5.68
CA VAL A 100 4.71 -1.55 -4.87
C VAL A 100 4.77 -1.12 -3.41
N SER A 101 5.97 -0.94 -2.85
CA SER A 101 6.10 -0.51 -1.45
C SER A 101 5.66 0.94 -1.24
N ASP A 102 5.85 1.85 -2.21
CA ASP A 102 5.34 3.22 -2.14
C ASP A 102 3.81 3.24 -2.17
N ILE A 103 3.17 2.44 -3.05
CA ILE A 103 1.70 2.35 -3.13
C ILE A 103 1.11 1.75 -1.84
N LEU A 104 1.73 0.70 -1.30
CA LEU A 104 1.28 0.09 -0.03
C LEU A 104 1.49 1.03 1.16
N ALA A 105 2.62 1.75 1.21
CA ALA A 105 2.87 2.74 2.25
C ALA A 105 1.87 3.91 2.15
N ALA A 106 1.64 4.43 0.95
CA ALA A 106 0.63 5.46 0.69
C ALA A 106 -0.77 4.99 1.14
N SER A 107 -1.16 3.77 0.78
CA SER A 107 -2.44 3.17 1.21
C SER A 107 -2.55 3.11 2.74
N GLY A 108 -1.47 2.71 3.42
CA GLY A 108 -1.39 2.72 4.87
C GLY A 108 -1.55 4.13 5.46
N LEU A 109 -0.82 5.12 4.94
CA LEU A 109 -0.88 6.50 5.42
C LEU A 109 -2.24 7.14 5.23
N VAL A 110 -2.88 6.94 4.07
CA VAL A 110 -4.25 7.43 3.84
C VAL A 110 -5.22 6.72 4.78
N GLY A 111 -5.05 5.43 5.03
CA GLY A 111 -5.83 4.68 6.02
C GLY A 111 -5.71 5.25 7.44
N PHE A 112 -4.48 5.52 7.91
CA PHE A 112 -4.24 6.15 9.21
C PHE A 112 -4.87 7.55 9.29
N ARG A 113 -4.65 8.40 8.28
CA ARG A 113 -5.25 9.74 8.21
C ARG A 113 -6.76 9.70 8.30
N THR A 114 -7.38 8.79 7.55
CA THR A 114 -8.83 8.59 7.50
C THR A 114 -9.39 8.21 8.86
N VAL A 115 -8.70 7.30 9.56
CA VAL A 115 -9.13 6.83 10.87
C VAL A 115 -9.02 7.93 11.93
N ILE A 116 -7.92 8.68 11.94
CA ILE A 116 -7.75 9.84 12.82
C ILE A 116 -8.88 10.85 12.59
N ALA A 117 -9.21 11.13 11.32
CA ALA A 117 -10.30 12.04 10.97
C ALA A 117 -11.68 11.53 11.44
N SER A 118 -11.92 10.22 11.38
CA SER A 118 -13.18 9.60 11.79
C SER A 118 -13.33 9.40 13.31
N ASN A 119 -12.24 9.38 14.06
CA ASN A 119 -12.24 9.07 15.48
C ASN A 119 -11.59 10.19 16.31
N PRO A 120 -12.40 11.05 16.97
CA PRO A 120 -11.88 12.18 17.74
C PRO A 120 -11.05 11.76 18.97
N ARG A 121 -11.04 10.46 19.32
CA ARG A 121 -10.21 9.91 20.41
C ARG A 121 -8.81 9.49 19.95
N ILE A 122 -8.51 9.56 18.66
CA ILE A 122 -7.20 9.22 18.10
C ILE A 122 -6.60 10.52 17.53
N ASN A 123 -5.31 10.75 17.78
CA ASN A 123 -4.55 11.86 17.24
C ASN A 123 -3.19 11.37 16.75
N PRO A 124 -2.50 12.14 15.89
CA PRO A 124 -1.21 11.73 15.33
C PRO A 124 -0.14 11.43 16.40
N GLN A 125 -0.14 12.13 17.54
CA GLN A 125 0.82 11.92 18.63
C GLN A 125 0.66 10.55 19.29
N MET A 126 -0.56 10.02 19.39
CA MET A 126 -0.79 8.65 19.89
C MET A 126 -0.14 7.60 18.98
N ILE A 127 -0.20 7.79 17.66
CA ILE A 127 0.42 6.88 16.69
C ILE A 127 1.94 6.94 16.82
N SER A 128 2.51 8.14 16.88
CA SER A 128 3.95 8.32 17.09
C SER A 128 4.43 7.67 18.40
N THR A 129 3.66 7.81 19.48
CA THR A 129 3.94 7.18 20.77
C THR A 129 3.87 5.65 20.68
N PHE A 130 2.82 5.12 20.04
CA PHE A 130 2.66 3.68 19.82
C PHE A 130 3.82 3.08 19.02
N LEU A 131 4.29 3.77 17.97
CA LEU A 131 5.42 3.33 17.15
C LEU A 131 6.78 3.60 17.76
N SER A 132 6.85 4.31 18.89
CA SER A 132 8.08 4.41 19.69
C SER A 132 8.29 3.18 20.59
N ASP A 133 7.25 2.35 20.76
CA ASP A 133 7.31 1.06 21.45
C ASP A 133 7.67 -0.06 20.45
N PRO A 134 8.66 -0.93 20.76
CA PRO A 134 8.92 -2.15 19.98
C PRO A 134 7.68 -3.02 19.75
N GLN A 135 6.77 -3.12 20.73
CA GLN A 135 5.52 -3.88 20.57
C GLN A 135 4.61 -3.25 19.52
N GLY A 136 4.46 -1.92 19.53
CA GLY A 136 3.64 -1.23 18.55
C GLY A 136 4.20 -1.33 17.14
N THR A 137 5.53 -1.25 17.00
CA THR A 137 6.20 -1.49 15.71
C THR A 137 6.01 -2.92 15.21
N ALA A 138 6.06 -3.92 16.11
CA ALA A 138 5.82 -5.32 15.76
C ALA A 138 4.36 -5.56 15.31
N ILE A 139 3.38 -4.92 15.95
CA ILE A 139 1.96 -4.97 15.55
C ILE A 139 1.78 -4.39 14.15
N LEU A 140 2.37 -3.21 13.88
CA LEU A 140 2.31 -2.60 12.56
C LEU A 140 2.94 -3.51 11.50
N ARG A 141 4.11 -4.09 11.79
CA ARG A 141 4.78 -5.05 10.89
C ARG A 141 3.90 -6.25 10.56
N GLN A 142 3.27 -6.87 11.58
CA GLN A 142 2.38 -8.00 11.38
C GLN A 142 1.15 -7.60 10.54
N THR A 143 0.64 -6.39 10.74
CA THR A 143 -0.48 -5.84 9.96
C THR A 143 -0.09 -5.69 8.48
N VAL A 144 1.09 -5.10 8.21
CA VAL A 144 1.64 -4.96 6.86
C VAL A 144 1.84 -6.32 6.20
N GLN A 145 2.47 -7.26 6.90
CA GLN A 145 2.69 -8.62 6.40
C GLN A 145 1.39 -9.35 6.05
N THR A 146 0.36 -9.18 6.89
CA THR A 146 -0.97 -9.74 6.65
C THR A 146 -1.62 -9.13 5.42
N ALA A 147 -1.58 -7.80 5.29
CA ALA A 147 -2.11 -7.09 4.13
C ALA A 147 -1.42 -7.53 2.83
N ILE A 148 -0.08 -7.65 2.82
CA ILE A 148 0.69 -8.15 1.67
C ILE A 148 0.25 -9.57 1.32
N THR A 149 0.11 -10.46 2.30
CA THR A 149 -0.34 -11.84 2.08
C THR A 149 -1.71 -11.89 1.41
N GLN A 150 -2.65 -11.09 1.92
CA GLN A 150 -4.02 -11.04 1.43
C GLN A 150 -4.15 -10.33 0.07
N SER A 151 -3.21 -9.42 -0.24
CA SER A 151 -3.23 -8.67 -1.49
C SER A 151 -2.99 -9.51 -2.74
N GLN A 152 -2.51 -10.75 -2.55
CA GLN A 152 -2.17 -11.66 -3.63
C GLN A 152 -1.10 -11.11 -4.59
N LEU A 153 -0.31 -10.10 -4.18
CA LEU A 153 0.80 -9.55 -4.97
C LEU A 153 1.98 -10.53 -5.15
N LEU A 154 2.11 -11.47 -4.21
CA LEU A 154 3.20 -12.45 -4.17
C LEU A 154 2.64 -13.88 -4.27
N PRO A 155 3.47 -14.88 -4.64
CA PRO A 155 3.07 -16.28 -4.53
C PRO A 155 2.66 -16.62 -3.09
N ALA A 156 1.62 -17.46 -2.92
CA ALA A 156 1.00 -17.71 -1.61
C ALA A 156 1.97 -18.28 -0.56
N GLU A 157 2.97 -19.05 -0.99
CA GLU A 157 3.97 -19.66 -0.12
C GLU A 157 5.29 -18.86 -0.03
N ALA A 158 5.37 -17.70 -0.68
CA ALA A 158 6.60 -16.91 -0.77
C ALA A 158 6.87 -16.10 0.52
N THR A 159 7.12 -16.81 1.63
CA THR A 159 7.37 -16.24 2.96
C THR A 159 8.53 -15.24 2.97
N GLN A 160 9.63 -15.56 2.28
CA GLN A 160 10.80 -14.68 2.18
C GLN A 160 10.51 -13.42 1.35
N SER A 161 9.81 -13.56 0.21
CA SER A 161 9.41 -12.42 -0.62
C SER A 161 8.48 -11.48 0.13
N ASN A 162 7.57 -12.05 0.94
CA ASN A 162 6.69 -11.28 1.79
C ASN A 162 7.47 -10.52 2.88
N ALA A 163 8.45 -11.16 3.53
CA ALA A 163 9.32 -10.50 4.49
C ALA A 163 10.09 -9.33 3.86
N ILE A 164 10.67 -9.52 2.67
CA ILE A 164 11.36 -8.45 1.92
C ILE A 164 10.43 -7.27 1.67
N LEU A 165 9.24 -7.51 1.11
CA LEU A 165 8.30 -6.43 0.80
C LEU A 165 7.77 -5.76 2.08
N THR A 166 7.57 -6.52 3.15
CA THR A 166 7.18 -6.01 4.46
C THR A 166 8.22 -5.01 4.98
N GLU A 167 9.50 -5.35 4.95
CA GLU A 167 10.55 -4.41 5.38
C GLU A 167 10.53 -3.13 4.55
N GLN A 168 10.40 -3.25 3.23
CA GLN A 168 10.37 -2.12 2.31
C GLN A 168 9.19 -1.18 2.56
N VAL A 169 8.01 -1.72 2.90
CA VAL A 169 6.86 -0.91 3.31
C VAL A 169 7.10 -0.29 4.69
N MET A 170 7.64 -1.03 5.64
CA MET A 170 7.93 -0.53 6.99
C MET A 170 8.95 0.63 6.99
N GLU A 171 9.99 0.54 6.17
CA GLU A 171 11.01 1.60 5.97
C GLU A 171 10.40 2.93 5.51
N ARG A 172 9.28 2.89 4.78
CA ARG A 172 8.56 4.07 4.28
C ARG A 172 7.48 4.55 5.25
N LEU A 173 6.78 3.60 5.87
CA LEU A 173 5.61 3.86 6.68
C LEU A 173 5.98 4.36 8.08
N VAL A 174 6.96 3.74 8.75
CA VAL A 174 7.31 4.06 10.14
C VAL A 174 7.79 5.51 10.30
N PRO A 175 8.75 6.03 9.51
CA PRO A 175 9.21 7.41 9.67
C PRO A 175 8.09 8.43 9.45
N SER A 176 7.20 8.14 8.49
CA SER A 176 6.04 8.97 8.17
C SER A 176 5.02 9.01 9.31
N LEU A 177 4.74 7.87 9.95
CA LEU A 177 3.81 7.79 11.08
C LEU A 177 4.41 8.30 12.40
N GLN A 178 5.72 8.24 12.56
CA GLN A 178 6.41 8.80 13.72
C GLN A 178 6.49 10.34 13.67
N ASN A 179 6.42 10.94 12.48
CA ASN A 179 6.34 12.39 12.32
C ASN A 179 4.86 12.84 12.18
N PRO A 180 4.26 13.44 13.23
CA PRO A 180 2.84 13.78 13.22
C PRO A 180 2.45 14.79 12.14
N THR A 181 3.40 15.61 11.66
CA THR A 181 3.13 16.62 10.61
C THR A 181 3.01 16.02 9.20
N VAL A 182 3.53 14.82 8.97
CA VAL A 182 3.50 14.16 7.65
C VAL A 182 2.07 13.76 7.29
N LEU A 183 1.25 13.35 8.26
CA LEU A 183 -0.14 12.98 8.00
C LEU A 183 -1.00 14.19 7.62
N ASP A 184 -0.73 15.35 8.20
CA ASP A 184 -1.42 16.60 7.87
C ASP A 184 -1.05 17.07 6.45
N GLY A 185 0.24 16.96 6.08
CA GLY A 185 0.77 17.31 4.77
C GLY A 185 0.70 16.19 3.72
N LEU A 186 0.07 15.05 4.02
CA LEU A 186 0.13 13.85 3.18
C LEU A 186 -0.41 14.10 1.76
N LEU A 187 -1.45 14.93 1.65
CA LEU A 187 -2.08 15.25 0.38
C LEU A 187 -1.53 16.53 -0.28
N GLY A 188 -0.48 17.12 0.30
CA GLY A 188 0.08 18.38 -0.16
C GLY A 188 -0.84 19.58 0.08
N SER A 189 -0.51 20.70 -0.56
CA SER A 189 -1.40 21.87 -0.65
C SER A 189 -2.53 21.63 -1.65
N GLU A 190 -3.58 22.44 -1.59
CA GLU A 190 -4.73 22.36 -2.52
C GLU A 190 -4.32 22.50 -4.00
N GLU A 191 -3.37 23.38 -4.29
CA GLU A 191 -2.82 23.56 -5.64
C GLU A 191 -2.10 22.29 -6.10
N GLN A 192 -1.22 21.74 -5.27
CA GLN A 192 -0.49 20.49 -5.57
C GLN A 192 -1.46 19.32 -5.74
N TYR A 193 -2.46 19.19 -4.86
CA TYR A 193 -3.50 18.17 -4.95
C TYR A 193 -4.19 18.22 -6.32
N THR A 194 -4.65 19.40 -6.72
CA THR A 194 -5.35 19.61 -8.00
C THR A 194 -4.46 19.27 -9.19
N GLN A 195 -3.18 19.64 -9.14
CA GLN A 195 -2.21 19.31 -10.19
C GLN A 195 -1.97 17.79 -10.27
N VAL A 196 -1.87 17.09 -9.15
CA VAL A 196 -1.69 15.64 -9.13
C VAL A 196 -2.95 14.93 -9.64
N VAL A 197 -4.14 15.33 -9.22
CA VAL A 197 -5.39 14.72 -9.70
C VAL A 197 -5.53 14.87 -11.22
N SER A 198 -5.32 16.07 -11.75
CA SER A 198 -5.50 16.37 -13.17
C SER A 198 -4.47 15.72 -14.10
N ASN A 199 -3.28 15.41 -13.61
CA ASN A 199 -2.17 14.94 -14.45
C ASN A 199 -1.71 13.51 -14.13
N PHE A 200 -1.61 13.17 -12.84
CA PHE A 200 -1.10 11.89 -12.37
C PHE A 200 -2.21 10.88 -12.08
N CYS A 201 -3.37 11.33 -11.58
CA CYS A 201 -4.51 10.46 -11.27
C CYS A 201 -5.62 10.47 -12.34
N THR A 202 -5.35 10.92 -13.55
CA THR A 202 -6.33 10.94 -14.66
C THR A 202 -5.91 9.95 -15.73
N ALA A 203 -6.77 8.97 -16.04
CA ALA A 203 -6.43 7.84 -16.90
C ALA A 203 -6.13 8.24 -18.38
N PRO A 204 -5.05 7.70 -19.01
CA PRO A 204 -3.90 7.08 -18.35
C PRO A 204 -3.03 8.16 -17.68
N GLY A 205 -2.70 7.96 -16.40
CA GLY A 205 -1.92 8.94 -15.65
C GLY A 205 -0.49 9.09 -16.15
N MET A 206 0.17 10.17 -15.73
CA MET A 206 1.59 10.40 -15.96
C MET A 206 2.48 9.48 -15.11
N SER A 207 3.74 9.27 -15.53
CA SER A 207 4.73 8.59 -14.69
C SER A 207 5.10 9.43 -13.47
N VAL A 208 5.69 8.79 -12.45
CA VAL A 208 6.22 9.50 -11.27
C VAL A 208 7.26 10.54 -11.67
N SER A 209 8.09 10.23 -12.67
CA SER A 209 9.15 11.13 -13.13
C SER A 209 8.58 12.41 -13.75
N GLU A 210 7.53 12.30 -14.55
CA GLU A 210 6.88 13.45 -15.16
C GLU A 210 6.06 14.25 -14.14
N ALA A 211 5.36 13.57 -13.21
CA ALA A 211 4.67 14.23 -12.12
C ALA A 211 5.63 15.04 -11.24
N LYS A 212 6.81 14.49 -10.94
CA LYS A 212 7.90 15.18 -10.23
C LYS A 212 8.43 16.41 -10.95
N ALA A 213 8.27 16.52 -12.27
CA ALA A 213 8.63 17.74 -13.00
C ALA A 213 7.61 18.88 -12.77
N ILE A 214 6.37 18.55 -12.42
CA ILE A 214 5.29 19.52 -12.17
C ILE A 214 5.23 19.87 -10.67
N VAL A 215 5.30 18.86 -9.81
CA VAL A 215 5.21 18.97 -8.34
C VAL A 215 6.49 18.40 -7.68
N PRO A 216 7.65 19.07 -7.80
CA PRO A 216 8.94 18.51 -7.37
C PRO A 216 9.02 18.21 -5.87
N ASP A 217 8.29 18.97 -5.07
CA ASP A 217 8.30 18.89 -3.60
C ASP A 217 7.50 17.70 -3.06
N LEU A 218 6.60 17.11 -3.85
CA LEU A 218 5.82 15.94 -3.41
C LEU A 218 6.59 14.65 -3.62
N SER A 219 6.73 13.84 -2.57
CA SER A 219 7.28 12.47 -2.69
C SER A 219 6.38 11.56 -3.54
N SER A 220 6.94 10.46 -4.07
CA SER A 220 6.16 9.43 -4.78
C SER A 220 5.01 8.87 -3.92
N ILE A 221 5.27 8.67 -2.62
CA ILE A 221 4.24 8.26 -1.65
C ILE A 221 3.08 9.25 -1.60
N GLN A 222 3.34 10.57 -1.61
CA GLN A 222 2.28 11.58 -1.61
C GLN A 222 1.51 11.57 -2.95
N LEU A 223 2.18 11.37 -4.09
CA LEU A 223 1.51 11.23 -5.38
C LEU A 223 0.52 10.05 -5.37
N TYR A 224 0.96 8.89 -4.90
CA TYR A 224 0.08 7.72 -4.76
C TYR A 224 -1.03 7.94 -3.73
N ALA A 225 -0.73 8.59 -2.59
CA ALA A 225 -1.69 8.88 -1.55
C ALA A 225 -2.85 9.75 -2.06
N ILE A 226 -2.54 10.72 -2.93
CA ILE A 226 -3.55 11.56 -3.59
C ILE A 226 -4.45 10.71 -4.49
N CYS A 227 -3.89 9.83 -5.34
CA CYS A 227 -4.73 8.99 -6.20
C CYS A 227 -5.58 7.99 -5.40
N ILE A 228 -5.03 7.43 -4.30
CA ILE A 228 -5.76 6.52 -3.42
C ILE A 228 -6.91 7.25 -2.71
N HIS A 229 -6.71 8.51 -2.32
CA HIS A 229 -7.75 9.33 -1.74
C HIS A 229 -8.82 9.68 -2.78
N GLU A 230 -8.41 10.15 -3.94
CA GLU A 230 -9.29 10.56 -5.04
C GLU A 230 -10.12 9.41 -5.62
N SER A 231 -9.57 8.19 -5.62
CA SER A 231 -10.27 7.02 -6.16
C SER A 231 -11.49 6.60 -5.33
N GLY A 232 -11.58 7.01 -4.06
CA GLY A 232 -12.64 6.60 -3.14
C GLY A 232 -12.37 5.28 -2.39
N VAL A 233 -11.21 4.64 -2.60
CA VAL A 233 -10.86 3.35 -1.98
C VAL A 233 -10.96 3.41 -0.45
N THR A 234 -10.56 4.54 0.16
CA THR A 234 -10.63 4.69 1.61
C THR A 234 -12.04 4.89 2.14
N ASP A 235 -12.94 5.47 1.36
CA ASP A 235 -14.33 5.67 1.75
C ASP A 235 -15.10 4.35 1.72
N GLU A 236 -14.85 3.51 0.70
CA GLU A 236 -15.36 2.14 0.65
C GLU A 236 -14.87 1.31 1.84
N ALA A 237 -13.57 1.39 2.15
CA ALA A 237 -13.00 0.69 3.29
C ALA A 237 -13.63 1.11 4.62
N LEU A 238 -13.90 2.40 4.81
CA LEU A 238 -14.61 2.90 5.99
C LEU A 238 -16.04 2.36 6.10
N GLN A 239 -16.77 2.31 4.98
CA GLN A 239 -18.14 1.79 4.97
C GLN A 239 -18.21 0.31 5.34
N MET A 240 -17.20 -0.48 4.96
CA MET A 240 -17.11 -1.90 5.32
C MET A 240 -16.80 -2.15 6.81
N MET A 241 -16.34 -1.14 7.54
CA MET A 241 -16.02 -1.24 8.97
C MET A 241 -17.19 -0.83 9.90
N GLN A 242 -18.29 -0.32 9.33
CA GLN A 242 -19.51 0.09 10.05
C GLN A 242 -20.57 -1.02 10.01
#